data_AF-A0A850SHV9-F1
#
_entry.id   AF-A0A850SHV9-F1
#
_cell.length_a   1.000
_cell.length_b   1.000
_cell.length_c   1.000
_cell.angle_alpha   90.00
_cell.angle_beta   90.00
_cell.angle_gamma   90.00
#
_symmetry.space_group_name_H-M   'P 1'
#
loop_
_entity.id
_entity.type
_entity.pdbx_description
1 polymer ?
#
loop_
_entity_poly.entity_id
_entity_poly.type
_entity_poly.pdbx_seq_one_letter_code
_entity_poly.pdbx_strand_id
1 'polypeptide(L)'
;MAYRRAAVVALVAGSALVASIFVMMPSLALINASEPSRRIMALGSNAYYPDTENEQVTMNAVRPGDMKPNSFVWFLDPYGKTMGELYDGSSASLTLDRKELERFEQRDAFEYYLLIRLPAWLGGEKDDTSSFRAYHAISLSDNCLFRYWSTEGRWRMENPCAGDIYRAWDGLAVAGPASVGMVGGTISTGYHPALQMFRLSVDSEGYLVAHKPDNSLQGDGVQAEGRRLSPQDVDESNKEMVQAAGEYAGYSLPFPSTIQTDYRLTDLNPSIGPWWMETQSEPPMQATYTYSNRQYAAITIDVYPVQNHPDLKLGGPLVSRSDSGYLVNGTVVGALLHLAYPRPQGMPEPQIREGTNIAGDFAILVAPSELGGDSYTGAGAIVWGKSPDGKEDIVVVLNTSDVRMDELASMVESLGVRKSG
;
A
#
# COMPACT_ATOMS: atom_id res chain seq x y z
N MET A 1 69.44 27.47 41.32
CA MET A 1 70.52 26.54 40.90
C MET A 1 69.88 25.42 40.11
N ALA A 2 70.49 25.07 38.96
CA ALA A 2 70.25 23.87 38.11
C ALA A 2 68.81 23.73 37.52
N TYR A 3 68.43 24.20 36.33
CA TYR A 3 68.94 24.04 34.94
C TYR A 3 68.65 22.67 34.26
N ARG A 4 67.66 22.70 33.36
CA ARG A 4 67.54 22.06 32.02
C ARG A 4 67.75 20.53 31.85
N ARG A 5 66.79 19.83 31.21
CA ARG A 5 66.75 19.43 29.77
C ARG A 5 65.66 18.36 29.51
N ALA A 6 65.20 18.30 28.25
CA ALA A 6 64.18 17.44 27.61
C ALA A 6 62.80 18.12 27.51
N ALA A 7 62.48 18.97 26.52
CA ALA A 7 62.70 18.95 25.05
C ALA A 7 62.00 17.79 24.32
N VAL A 8 60.84 18.15 23.75
CA VAL A 8 60.34 17.75 22.42
C VAL A 8 59.94 16.27 22.24
N VAL A 9 58.66 15.97 22.51
CA VAL A 9 57.90 14.99 21.71
C VAL A 9 56.53 15.57 21.38
N ALA A 10 56.41 15.96 20.11
CA ALA A 10 55.25 15.87 19.23
C ALA A 10 53.90 16.38 19.74
N LEU A 11 53.76 17.68 19.54
CA LEU A 11 52.54 18.43 19.29
C LEU A 11 51.92 17.97 17.94
N VAL A 12 51.19 16.84 17.92
CA VAL A 12 50.35 16.40 16.77
C VAL A 12 49.09 15.67 17.29
N ALA A 13 48.29 16.34 18.13
CA ALA A 13 47.01 15.79 18.60
C ALA A 13 45.86 16.83 18.56
N GLY A 14 45.97 17.86 17.71
CA GLY A 14 45.03 18.97 17.70
C GLY A 14 44.66 19.48 16.31
N SER A 15 44.64 18.61 15.29
CA SER A 15 44.33 19.01 13.90
C SER A 15 43.74 17.88 13.05
N ALA A 16 42.96 16.97 13.66
CA ALA A 16 42.30 15.86 12.97
C ALA A 16 40.81 15.71 13.33
N LEU A 17 40.16 16.77 13.86
CA LEU A 17 38.75 16.68 14.31
C LEU A 17 37.81 17.77 13.75
N VAL A 18 38.18 18.46 12.67
CA VAL A 18 37.27 19.42 11.99
C VAL A 18 37.22 19.24 10.46
N ALA A 19 37.96 18.28 9.89
CA ALA A 19 38.05 18.07 8.43
C ALA A 19 37.35 16.79 7.94
N SER A 20 36.35 16.27 8.66
CA SER A 20 35.67 15.01 8.29
C SER A 20 34.14 15.05 8.33
N ILE A 21 33.52 16.25 8.37
CA ILE A 21 32.06 16.42 8.27
C ILE A 21 31.60 16.84 6.85
N PHE A 22 32.50 16.94 5.87
CA PHE A 22 32.20 17.53 4.56
C PHE A 22 32.41 16.60 3.33
N VAL A 23 32.31 15.28 3.49
CA VAL A 23 32.31 14.36 2.34
C VAL A 23 31.17 13.37 2.49
N MET A 24 29.96 13.79 2.10
CA MET A 24 28.84 13.01 1.53
C MET A 24 27.57 13.88 1.57
N MET A 25 27.63 15.09 1.00
CA MET A 25 26.41 15.70 0.47
C MET A 25 26.45 15.46 -1.04
N PRO A 26 25.58 14.61 -1.60
CA PRO A 26 25.46 14.51 -3.04
C PRO A 26 25.05 15.90 -3.54
N SER A 27 25.90 16.45 -4.41
CA SER A 27 25.59 17.50 -5.39
C SER A 27 24.21 18.16 -5.21
N LEU A 28 24.18 19.24 -4.43
CA LEU A 28 23.11 20.22 -4.50
C LEU A 28 22.92 20.61 -5.96
N ALA A 29 21.68 20.42 -6.39
CA ALA A 29 21.20 20.57 -7.74
C ALA A 29 21.71 21.85 -8.40
N LEU A 30 22.17 21.70 -9.65
CA LEU A 30 22.02 22.76 -10.64
C LEU A 30 20.60 23.30 -10.53
N ILE A 31 20.50 24.63 -10.44
CA ILE A 31 19.27 25.41 -10.46
C ILE A 31 18.52 25.07 -11.76
N ASN A 32 17.73 24.01 -11.74
CA ASN A 32 16.66 23.83 -12.71
C ASN A 32 15.70 24.99 -12.43
N ALA A 33 15.42 25.80 -13.45
CA ALA A 33 14.33 26.76 -13.41
C ALA A 33 13.13 26.07 -12.76
N SER A 34 12.61 26.65 -11.66
CA SER A 34 11.57 26.02 -10.84
C SER A 34 10.47 25.53 -11.76
N GLU A 35 10.28 24.21 -11.85
CA GLU A 35 9.20 23.64 -12.66
C GLU A 35 7.91 24.36 -12.28
N PRO A 36 7.11 24.84 -13.24
CA PRO A 36 5.93 25.63 -12.94
C PRO A 36 4.99 24.78 -12.06
N SER A 37 4.77 25.20 -10.82
CA SER A 37 3.84 24.57 -9.89
C SER A 37 2.58 25.43 -9.72
N ARG A 38 1.45 24.79 -9.39
CA ARG A 38 0.17 25.47 -9.14
C ARG A 38 -0.53 24.86 -7.93
N ARG A 39 -1.17 25.70 -7.10
CA ARG A 39 -1.94 25.25 -5.94
C ARG A 39 -3.05 24.29 -6.35
N ILE A 40 -3.24 23.26 -5.52
CA ILE A 40 -4.39 22.37 -5.64
C ILE A 40 -5.60 23.07 -5.01
N MET A 41 -6.60 23.34 -5.84
CA MET A 41 -7.84 24.00 -5.45
C MET A 41 -8.94 22.95 -5.28
N ALA A 42 -9.16 22.48 -4.06
CA ALA A 42 -10.18 21.48 -3.75
C ALA A 42 -11.58 22.06 -3.92
N LEU A 43 -12.43 21.31 -4.61
CA LEU A 43 -13.85 21.59 -4.79
C LEU A 43 -14.58 21.40 -3.46
N GLY A 44 -15.40 22.39 -3.07
CA GLY A 44 -16.33 22.26 -1.94
C GLY A 44 -17.33 21.11 -2.16
N SER A 45 -17.89 20.58 -1.07
CA SER A 45 -18.81 19.42 -1.10
C SER A 45 -19.99 19.58 -2.07
N ASN A 46 -20.44 20.81 -2.29
CA ASN A 46 -21.63 21.11 -3.09
C ASN A 46 -21.29 21.29 -4.59
N ALA A 47 -20.01 21.25 -4.97
CA ALA A 47 -19.58 21.49 -6.34
C ALA A 47 -19.74 20.28 -7.28
N TYR A 48 -19.91 19.07 -6.74
CA TYR A 48 -20.04 17.85 -7.53
C TYR A 48 -21.45 17.66 -8.10
N TYR A 49 -22.48 18.10 -7.36
CA TYR A 49 -23.88 18.19 -7.79
C TYR A 49 -24.50 19.45 -7.18
N PRO A 50 -24.39 20.63 -7.82
CA PRO A 50 -25.10 21.81 -7.36
C PRO A 50 -26.60 21.55 -7.53
N ASP A 51 -27.29 21.24 -6.45
CA ASP A 51 -28.68 20.76 -6.48
C ASP A 51 -29.68 21.94 -6.59
N THR A 52 -29.19 23.18 -6.58
CA THR A 52 -30.02 24.38 -6.69
C THR A 52 -29.30 25.53 -7.43
N GLU A 53 -30.07 26.36 -8.13
CA GLU A 53 -29.60 27.56 -8.85
C GLU A 53 -28.89 28.61 -7.95
N ASN A 54 -28.86 28.41 -6.62
CA ASN A 54 -28.34 29.38 -5.65
C ASN A 54 -27.13 28.86 -4.85
N GLU A 55 -26.64 27.65 -5.08
CA GLU A 55 -25.44 27.18 -4.38
C GLU A 55 -24.17 27.78 -4.98
N GLN A 56 -23.45 28.55 -4.16
CA GLN A 56 -22.13 29.05 -4.54
C GLN A 56 -21.13 27.91 -4.59
N VAL A 57 -20.48 27.75 -5.75
CA VAL A 57 -19.34 26.84 -5.89
C VAL A 57 -18.11 27.53 -5.33
N THR A 58 -17.52 26.93 -4.30
CA THR A 58 -16.27 27.38 -3.68
C THR A 58 -15.15 26.38 -3.93
N MET A 59 -13.96 26.91 -4.15
CA MET A 59 -12.71 26.16 -4.28
C MET A 59 -11.68 26.70 -3.30
N ASN A 60 -11.01 25.84 -2.54
CA ASN A 60 -10.02 26.25 -1.55
C ASN A 60 -8.67 25.60 -1.82
N ALA A 61 -7.60 26.38 -1.70
CA ALA A 61 -6.25 25.85 -1.69
C ALA A 61 -6.07 24.94 -0.47
N VAL A 62 -5.49 23.76 -0.68
CA VAL A 62 -5.37 22.73 0.37
C VAL A 62 -4.03 22.85 1.08
N ARG A 63 -4.01 22.76 2.41
CA ARG A 63 -2.82 22.54 3.24
C ARG A 63 -2.75 21.09 3.70
N PRO A 64 -1.57 20.55 4.04
CA PRO A 64 -1.46 19.20 4.57
C PRO A 64 -2.40 18.92 5.76
N GLY A 65 -2.58 19.88 6.66
CA GLY A 65 -3.47 19.74 7.83
C GLY A 65 -4.97 19.78 7.54
N ASP A 66 -5.41 20.18 6.35
CA ASP A 66 -6.84 20.44 6.07
C ASP A 66 -7.66 19.16 5.84
N MET A 67 -6.99 18.06 5.50
CA MET A 67 -7.62 16.76 5.23
C MET A 67 -7.33 15.79 6.35
N LYS A 68 -8.29 14.99 6.81
CA LYS A 68 -8.02 13.91 7.77
C LYS A 68 -7.35 12.70 7.07
N PRO A 69 -6.58 11.85 7.77
CA PRO A 69 -6.14 10.57 7.21
C PRO A 69 -7.30 9.75 6.64
N ASN A 70 -7.04 8.95 5.60
CA ASN A 70 -8.05 8.17 4.90
C ASN A 70 -9.23 9.04 4.41
N SER A 71 -8.92 10.08 3.63
CA SER A 71 -9.93 10.96 3.04
C SER A 71 -9.53 11.42 1.65
N PHE A 72 -10.47 12.02 0.93
CA PHE A 72 -10.20 12.56 -0.39
C PHE A 72 -11.03 13.82 -0.65
N VAL A 73 -10.56 14.62 -1.59
CA VAL A 73 -11.30 15.74 -2.19
C VAL A 73 -11.13 15.70 -3.70
N TRP A 74 -12.13 16.23 -4.41
CA TRP A 74 -12.03 16.46 -5.84
C TRP A 74 -11.34 17.79 -6.11
N PHE A 75 -10.58 17.87 -7.20
CA PHE A 75 -10.07 19.13 -7.73
C PHE A 75 -10.01 19.07 -9.25
N LEU A 76 -9.92 20.23 -9.89
CA LEU A 76 -9.70 20.32 -11.33
C LEU A 76 -8.21 20.44 -11.65
N ASP A 77 -7.82 19.96 -12.83
CA ASP A 77 -6.47 20.05 -13.36
C ASP A 77 -5.94 21.49 -13.22
N PRO A 78 -4.92 21.75 -12.39
CA PRO A 78 -4.40 23.10 -12.19
C PRO A 78 -3.84 23.73 -13.48
N TYR A 79 -3.49 22.91 -14.47
CA TYR A 79 -2.99 23.30 -15.78
C TYR A 79 -4.03 23.15 -16.90
N GLY A 80 -5.22 22.66 -16.55
CA GLY A 80 -6.36 22.53 -17.45
C GLY A 80 -6.91 23.87 -17.91
N LYS A 81 -7.72 23.84 -18.97
CA LYS A 81 -8.34 25.03 -19.55
C LYS A 81 -9.20 25.75 -18.53
N THR A 82 -10.03 25.01 -17.77
CA THR A 82 -10.97 25.58 -16.82
C THR A 82 -10.24 26.35 -15.72
N MET A 83 -9.24 25.73 -15.08
CA MET A 83 -8.45 26.41 -14.05
C MET A 83 -7.59 27.54 -14.61
N GLY A 84 -7.11 27.43 -15.85
CA GLY A 84 -6.40 28.53 -16.52
C GLY A 84 -7.24 29.80 -16.73
N GLU A 85 -8.56 29.65 -16.84
CA GLU A 85 -9.50 30.76 -17.00
C GLU A 85 -10.04 31.30 -15.66
N LEU A 86 -10.09 30.44 -14.62
CA LEU A 86 -10.68 30.76 -13.32
C LEU A 86 -9.66 31.20 -12.26
N TYR A 87 -8.42 30.74 -12.35
CA TYR A 87 -7.44 30.90 -11.27
C TYR A 87 -6.17 31.60 -11.72
N ASP A 88 -5.84 32.70 -11.05
CA ASP A 88 -4.68 33.55 -11.35
C ASP A 88 -3.36 33.04 -10.76
N GLY A 89 -3.39 31.99 -9.95
CA GLY A 89 -2.21 31.41 -9.30
C GLY A 89 -1.95 31.88 -7.86
N SER A 90 -2.67 32.88 -7.36
CA SER A 90 -2.34 33.57 -6.09
C SER A 90 -3.38 33.41 -4.97
N SER A 91 -4.64 33.14 -5.30
CA SER A 91 -5.73 33.11 -4.33
C SER A 91 -5.75 31.82 -3.49
N ALA A 92 -6.01 31.92 -2.19
CA ALA A 92 -6.20 30.76 -1.30
C ALA A 92 -7.63 30.19 -1.34
N SER A 93 -8.59 30.99 -1.81
CA SER A 93 -9.99 30.61 -1.96
C SER A 93 -10.54 31.30 -3.19
N LEU A 94 -11.44 30.63 -3.89
CA LEU A 94 -12.14 31.11 -5.07
C LEU A 94 -13.63 30.79 -4.91
N THR A 95 -14.47 31.82 -4.94
CA THR A 95 -15.93 31.68 -4.98
C THR A 95 -16.39 32.11 -6.35
N LEU A 96 -17.04 31.20 -7.09
CA LEU A 96 -17.42 31.47 -8.46
C LEU A 96 -18.61 32.42 -8.51
N ASP A 97 -18.47 33.50 -9.26
CA ASP A 97 -19.60 34.32 -9.68
C ASP A 97 -20.44 33.57 -10.75
N ARG A 98 -21.55 34.16 -11.18
CA ARG A 98 -22.46 33.53 -12.15
C ARG A 98 -21.76 33.19 -13.48
N LYS A 99 -20.87 34.06 -13.97
CA LYS A 99 -20.18 33.89 -15.25
C LYS A 99 -19.07 32.84 -15.13
N GLU A 100 -18.38 32.82 -14.00
CA GLU A 100 -17.38 31.80 -13.68
C GLU A 100 -18.02 30.43 -13.47
N LEU A 101 -19.20 30.36 -12.85
CA LEU A 101 -19.99 29.14 -12.70
C LEU A 101 -20.39 28.57 -14.07
N GLU A 102 -20.85 29.41 -15.01
CA GLU A 102 -21.18 28.97 -16.37
C GLU A 102 -19.97 28.38 -17.11
N ARG A 103 -18.75 28.88 -16.85
CA ARG A 103 -17.51 28.29 -17.39
C ARG A 103 -17.18 26.98 -16.69
N PHE A 104 -17.31 26.95 -15.36
CA PHE A 104 -17.11 25.74 -14.58
C PHE A 104 -18.05 24.62 -15.05
N GLU A 105 -19.31 24.91 -15.33
CA GLU A 105 -20.29 23.93 -15.88
C GLU A 105 -19.90 23.38 -17.26
N GLN A 106 -19.06 24.08 -18.03
CA GLN A 106 -18.54 23.65 -19.33
C GLN A 106 -17.20 22.91 -19.26
N ARG A 107 -16.69 22.63 -18.05
CA ARG A 107 -15.42 21.93 -17.84
C ARG A 107 -15.41 20.55 -18.48
N ASP A 108 -14.23 20.12 -18.93
CA ASP A 108 -14.04 18.77 -19.47
C ASP A 108 -14.03 17.73 -18.33
N ALA A 109 -14.65 16.57 -18.56
CA ALA A 109 -14.58 15.45 -17.63
C ALA A 109 -13.14 14.96 -17.39
N PHE A 110 -12.25 15.14 -18.38
CA PHE A 110 -10.83 14.82 -18.24
C PHE A 110 -10.09 15.78 -17.31
N GLU A 111 -10.66 16.93 -16.93
CA GLU A 111 -10.02 17.84 -15.97
C GLU A 111 -10.18 17.40 -14.50
N TYR A 112 -10.90 16.31 -14.20
CA TYR A 112 -11.07 15.87 -12.81
C TYR A 112 -9.89 15.07 -12.27
N TYR A 113 -9.49 15.41 -11.06
CA TYR A 113 -8.50 14.69 -10.26
C TYR A 113 -9.01 14.47 -8.83
N LEU A 114 -8.42 13.48 -8.18
CA LEU A 114 -8.63 13.15 -6.77
C LEU A 114 -7.36 13.42 -6.00
N LEU A 115 -7.44 14.29 -4.99
CA LEU A 115 -6.41 14.40 -3.96
C LEU A 115 -6.82 13.49 -2.81
N ILE A 116 -5.99 12.50 -2.49
CA ILE A 116 -6.21 11.51 -1.45
C ILE A 116 -5.17 11.74 -0.36
N ARG A 117 -5.63 11.88 0.90
CA ARG A 117 -4.75 11.72 2.07
C ARG A 117 -4.81 10.24 2.47
N LEU A 118 -3.66 9.58 2.43
CA LEU A 118 -3.52 8.16 2.69
C LEU A 118 -4.07 7.78 4.08
N PRO A 119 -4.39 6.50 4.31
CA PRO A 119 -4.66 6.00 5.66
C PRO A 119 -3.45 6.11 6.58
N ALA A 120 -3.71 6.11 7.89
CA ALA A 120 -2.67 6.26 8.91
C ALA A 120 -1.56 5.21 8.78
N TRP A 121 -1.92 3.95 8.53
CA TRP A 121 -0.96 2.86 8.35
C TRP A 121 -0.14 2.93 7.06
N LEU A 122 -0.46 3.84 6.14
CA LEU A 122 0.35 4.13 4.97
C LEU A 122 1.01 5.52 5.07
N GLY A 123 1.18 6.03 6.30
CA GLY A 123 1.86 7.29 6.57
C GLY A 123 0.95 8.53 6.51
N GLY A 124 -0.36 8.36 6.38
CA GLY A 124 -1.31 9.47 6.23
C GLY A 124 -1.36 10.47 7.39
N GLU A 125 -0.81 10.14 8.56
CA GLU A 125 -0.76 11.05 9.71
C GLU A 125 0.32 12.14 9.58
N LYS A 126 1.28 12.00 8.66
CA LYS A 126 2.33 13.03 8.46
C LYS A 126 1.71 14.29 7.87
N ASP A 127 2.17 15.46 8.30
CA ASP A 127 1.74 16.77 7.78
C ASP A 127 2.67 17.29 6.67
N ASP A 128 3.03 16.39 5.74
CA ASP A 128 3.84 16.69 4.57
C ASP A 128 3.27 15.98 3.33
N THR A 129 3.90 16.17 2.17
CA THR A 129 3.40 15.62 0.90
C THR A 129 3.48 14.10 0.79
N SER A 130 4.23 13.41 1.66
CA SER A 130 4.30 11.94 1.66
C SER A 130 2.97 11.29 2.00
N SER A 131 2.10 12.00 2.72
CA SER A 131 0.74 11.58 3.07
C SER A 131 -0.27 11.69 1.93
N PHE A 132 0.09 12.29 0.79
CA PHE A 132 -0.84 12.65 -0.26
C PHE A 132 -0.57 11.96 -1.58
N ARG A 133 -1.63 11.66 -2.32
CA ARG A 133 -1.58 11.23 -3.72
C ARG A 133 -2.60 12.01 -4.53
N ALA A 134 -2.22 12.42 -5.74
CA ALA A 134 -3.08 13.19 -6.62
C ALA A 134 -3.20 12.45 -7.96
N TYR A 135 -4.34 11.80 -8.20
CA TYR A 135 -4.55 10.98 -9.39
C TYR A 135 -5.57 11.60 -10.33
N HIS A 136 -5.36 11.40 -11.63
CA HIS A 136 -6.40 11.65 -12.63
C HIS A 136 -7.60 10.76 -12.33
N ALA A 137 -8.80 11.32 -12.30
CA ALA A 137 -9.98 10.64 -11.77
C ALA A 137 -10.74 9.81 -12.80
N ILE A 138 -10.16 9.63 -13.99
CA ILE A 138 -10.74 8.86 -15.08
C ILE A 138 -10.11 7.46 -15.11
N SER A 139 -10.96 6.45 -15.13
CA SER A 139 -10.59 5.04 -15.25
C SER A 139 -9.88 4.77 -16.58
N LEU A 140 -8.85 3.92 -16.53
CA LEU A 140 -8.01 3.60 -17.68
C LEU A 140 -8.73 2.76 -18.74
N SER A 141 -9.76 2.00 -18.38
CA SER A 141 -10.36 0.99 -19.26
C SER A 141 -11.52 1.53 -20.10
N ASP A 142 -12.36 2.38 -19.51
CA ASP A 142 -13.64 2.82 -20.06
C ASP A 142 -13.90 4.33 -19.90
N ASN A 143 -12.91 5.06 -19.37
CA ASN A 143 -12.97 6.49 -19.09
C ASN A 143 -14.12 6.93 -18.16
N CYS A 144 -14.64 6.04 -17.32
CA CYS A 144 -15.58 6.44 -16.28
C CYS A 144 -14.87 7.17 -15.13
N LEU A 145 -15.58 8.09 -14.48
CA LEU A 145 -15.11 8.68 -13.22
C LEU A 145 -15.10 7.60 -12.13
N PHE A 146 -13.94 7.34 -11.54
CA PHE A 146 -13.84 6.50 -10.36
C PHE A 146 -13.85 7.34 -9.09
N ARG A 147 -14.02 6.70 -7.94
CA ARG A 147 -13.97 7.37 -6.63
C ARG A 147 -13.08 6.61 -5.66
N TYR A 148 -12.45 7.34 -4.73
CA TYR A 148 -11.84 6.76 -3.54
C TYR A 148 -12.89 6.44 -2.46
N TRP A 149 -12.86 5.22 -1.95
CA TRP A 149 -13.71 4.77 -0.86
C TRP A 149 -12.93 4.72 0.44
N SER A 150 -13.17 5.68 1.33
CA SER A 150 -12.55 5.75 2.65
C SER A 150 -13.27 4.91 3.72
N THR A 151 -14.31 4.17 3.34
CA THR A 151 -15.02 3.27 4.25
C THR A 151 -14.11 2.14 4.71
N GLU A 152 -14.22 1.80 5.99
CA GLU A 152 -13.53 0.66 6.61
C GLU A 152 -13.74 -0.62 5.79
N GLY A 153 -12.65 -1.37 5.56
CA GLY A 153 -12.65 -2.59 4.75
C GLY A 153 -12.70 -2.38 3.24
N ARG A 154 -12.67 -1.13 2.73
CA ARG A 154 -12.66 -0.85 1.28
C ARG A 154 -11.41 -0.09 0.84
N TRP A 155 -11.05 1.02 1.49
CA TRP A 155 -9.81 1.82 1.34
C TRP A 155 -9.13 1.89 -0.05
N ARG A 156 -9.91 1.87 -1.14
CA ARG A 156 -9.39 1.74 -2.51
C ARG A 156 -10.15 2.62 -3.48
N MET A 157 -9.55 2.82 -4.65
CA MET A 157 -10.17 3.55 -5.75
C MET A 157 -10.92 2.56 -6.63
N GLU A 158 -12.19 2.84 -6.93
CA GLU A 158 -13.03 1.93 -7.70
C GLU A 158 -13.79 2.63 -8.83
N ASN A 159 -13.68 2.06 -10.02
CA ASN A 159 -14.47 2.41 -11.19
C ASN A 159 -15.82 1.68 -11.12
N PRO A 160 -16.95 2.39 -11.02
CA PRO A 160 -18.28 1.76 -10.94
C PRO A 160 -18.76 1.15 -12.26
N CYS A 161 -18.17 1.51 -13.40
CA CYS A 161 -18.62 1.07 -14.72
C CYS A 161 -18.12 -0.34 -15.07
N ALA A 162 -16.80 -0.54 -15.07
CA ALA A 162 -16.18 -1.82 -15.42
C ALA A 162 -15.58 -2.59 -14.23
N GLY A 163 -15.61 -2.02 -13.02
CA GLY A 163 -15.11 -2.67 -11.81
C GLY A 163 -13.59 -2.65 -11.66
N ASP A 164 -12.89 -1.70 -12.31
CA ASP A 164 -11.47 -1.50 -12.05
C ASP A 164 -11.22 -1.08 -10.61
N ILE A 165 -10.18 -1.66 -10.02
CA ILE A 165 -9.71 -1.33 -8.68
C ILE A 165 -8.26 -0.85 -8.80
N TYR A 166 -7.97 0.28 -8.17
CA TYR A 166 -6.63 0.85 -8.12
C TYR A 166 -6.14 1.02 -6.69
N ARG A 167 -4.85 0.79 -6.47
CA ARG A 167 -4.21 1.03 -5.17
C ARG A 167 -4.14 2.52 -4.87
N ALA A 168 -4.55 2.92 -3.68
CA ALA A 168 -4.40 4.31 -3.25
C ALA A 168 -2.93 4.74 -3.12
N TRP A 169 -2.02 3.79 -2.88
CA TRP A 169 -0.59 4.06 -2.68
C TRP A 169 0.10 4.60 -3.93
N ASP A 170 -0.13 3.98 -5.08
CA ASP A 170 0.60 4.28 -6.32
C ASP A 170 -0.28 4.23 -7.57
N GLY A 171 -1.59 4.14 -7.45
CA GLY A 171 -2.53 4.12 -8.58
C GLY A 171 -2.44 2.86 -9.46
N LEU A 172 -1.70 1.81 -9.05
CA LEU A 172 -1.61 0.55 -9.79
C LEU A 172 -2.99 -0.09 -9.94
N ALA A 173 -3.34 -0.50 -11.17
CA ALA A 173 -4.54 -1.28 -11.44
C ALA A 173 -4.34 -2.74 -10.96
N VAL A 174 -5.20 -3.18 -10.04
CA VAL A 174 -5.07 -4.48 -9.35
C VAL A 174 -6.25 -5.42 -9.58
N ALA A 175 -7.38 -4.89 -10.04
CA ALA A 175 -8.50 -5.68 -10.53
C ALA A 175 -9.22 -4.95 -11.68
N GLY A 176 -10.15 -5.66 -12.33
CA GLY A 176 -10.91 -5.18 -13.48
C GLY A 176 -10.14 -5.20 -14.81
N PRO A 177 -10.78 -4.80 -15.92
CA PRO A 177 -10.18 -4.81 -17.26
C PRO A 177 -8.83 -4.08 -17.35
N ALA A 178 -8.65 -2.97 -16.63
CA ALA A 178 -7.40 -2.23 -16.61
C ALA A 178 -6.24 -3.11 -16.10
N SER A 179 -6.45 -3.91 -15.05
CA SER A 179 -5.39 -4.75 -14.46
C SER A 179 -4.81 -5.81 -15.41
N VAL A 180 -5.60 -6.25 -16.39
CA VAL A 180 -5.20 -7.21 -17.45
C VAL A 180 -4.80 -6.52 -18.75
N GLY A 181 -4.69 -5.19 -18.73
CA GLY A 181 -4.16 -4.37 -19.82
C GLY A 181 -5.18 -3.89 -20.84
N MET A 182 -6.49 -4.00 -20.55
CA MET A 182 -7.52 -3.35 -21.36
C MET A 182 -7.59 -1.87 -20.97
N VAL A 183 -6.70 -1.07 -21.55
CA VAL A 183 -6.60 0.38 -21.33
C VAL A 183 -6.57 1.13 -22.66
N GLY A 184 -6.61 2.47 -22.62
CA GLY A 184 -6.27 3.30 -23.77
C GLY A 184 -4.88 2.99 -24.33
N GLY A 185 -4.81 2.32 -25.47
CA GLY A 185 -3.57 1.99 -26.20
C GLY A 185 -3.00 0.59 -25.94
N THR A 186 -2.02 0.20 -26.75
CA THR A 186 -1.35 -1.11 -26.63
C THR A 186 -0.38 -1.09 -25.43
N ILE A 187 -0.54 -2.01 -24.48
CA ILE A 187 0.45 -2.22 -23.42
C ILE A 187 1.52 -3.21 -23.90
N SER A 188 2.79 -2.83 -23.79
CA SER A 188 3.91 -3.77 -23.97
C SER A 188 3.87 -4.84 -22.89
N THR A 189 4.09 -6.09 -23.28
CA THR A 189 4.19 -7.23 -22.35
C THR A 189 5.17 -6.90 -21.21
N GLY A 190 4.74 -7.10 -19.96
CA GLY A 190 5.58 -6.91 -18.77
C GLY A 190 5.40 -5.56 -18.05
N TYR A 191 4.63 -4.61 -18.58
CA TYR A 191 4.29 -3.38 -17.86
C TYR A 191 2.92 -3.48 -17.18
N HIS A 192 2.75 -2.68 -16.14
CA HIS A 192 1.55 -2.65 -15.33
C HIS A 192 0.87 -1.28 -15.42
N PRO A 193 -0.42 -1.22 -15.80
CA PRO A 193 -1.12 0.04 -15.92
C PRO A 193 -1.38 0.64 -14.54
N ALA A 194 -1.15 1.94 -14.42
CA ALA A 194 -1.44 2.72 -13.23
C ALA A 194 -2.04 4.07 -13.62
N LEU A 195 -2.74 4.73 -12.71
CA LEU A 195 -3.33 6.05 -12.96
C LEU A 195 -2.25 7.11 -13.18
N GLN A 196 -2.50 8.09 -14.04
CA GLN A 196 -1.69 9.32 -14.11
C GLN A 196 -1.73 10.02 -12.76
N MET A 197 -0.61 10.63 -12.35
CA MET A 197 -0.51 11.36 -11.10
C MET A 197 0.20 12.70 -11.24
N PHE A 198 -0.07 13.61 -10.31
CA PHE A 198 0.77 14.78 -10.09
C PHE A 198 1.84 14.51 -9.04
N ARG A 199 3.05 15.02 -9.27
CA ARG A 199 4.05 15.24 -8.21
C ARG A 199 3.61 16.40 -7.33
N LEU A 200 3.79 16.28 -6.02
CA LEU A 200 3.30 17.24 -5.03
C LEU A 200 4.45 17.88 -4.24
N SER A 201 4.30 19.16 -3.93
CA SER A 201 5.15 19.86 -2.96
C SER A 201 4.31 20.85 -2.13
N VAL A 202 4.97 21.60 -1.24
CA VAL A 202 4.35 22.67 -0.44
C VAL A 202 4.99 24.00 -0.84
N ASP A 203 4.18 25.02 -1.11
CA ASP A 203 4.67 26.36 -1.42
C ASP A 203 5.14 27.13 -0.17
N SER A 204 5.69 28.33 -0.37
CA SER A 204 6.18 29.18 0.73
C SER A 204 5.09 29.64 1.71
N GLU A 205 3.82 29.54 1.33
CA GLU A 205 2.68 29.88 2.19
C GLU A 205 2.10 28.66 2.90
N GLY A 206 2.61 27.45 2.63
CA GLY A 206 2.19 26.21 3.26
C GLY A 206 1.03 25.49 2.55
N TYR A 207 0.73 25.81 1.29
CA TYR A 207 -0.30 25.13 0.50
C TYR A 207 0.32 24.03 -0.37
N LEU A 208 -0.44 22.96 -0.58
CA LEU A 208 -0.13 21.91 -1.53
C LEU A 208 -0.16 22.46 -2.96
N VAL A 209 0.91 22.19 -3.71
CA VAL A 209 1.00 22.50 -5.12
C VAL A 209 1.27 21.23 -5.93
N ALA A 210 0.66 21.16 -7.10
CA ALA A 210 0.96 20.16 -8.12
C ALA A 210 2.07 20.70 -9.03
N HIS A 211 2.93 19.81 -9.51
CA HIS A 211 3.86 20.07 -10.61
C HIS A 211 3.25 19.60 -11.92
N LYS A 212 3.58 20.26 -13.03
CA LYS A 212 3.08 19.87 -14.34
C LYS A 212 3.56 18.45 -14.68
N PRO A 213 2.67 17.54 -15.11
CA PRO A 213 3.05 16.20 -15.53
C PRO A 213 4.01 16.27 -16.71
N ASP A 214 4.95 15.34 -16.74
CA ASP A 214 5.85 15.17 -17.88
C ASP A 214 5.15 14.63 -19.15
N ASN A 215 3.90 14.16 -19.01
CA ASN A 215 3.10 13.50 -20.05
C ASN A 215 3.83 12.28 -20.67
N SER A 216 4.53 11.53 -19.83
CA SER A 216 5.20 10.28 -20.21
C SER A 216 4.49 9.08 -19.62
N LEU A 217 4.26 8.04 -20.42
CA LEU A 217 3.71 6.77 -19.94
C LEU A 217 4.62 6.11 -18.88
N GLN A 218 5.93 6.35 -18.90
CA GLN A 218 6.88 5.84 -17.90
C GLN A 218 7.16 6.82 -16.76
N GLY A 219 6.56 8.01 -16.80
CA GLY A 219 6.75 9.09 -15.83
C GLY A 219 5.48 9.38 -15.04
N ASP A 220 5.00 10.62 -15.09
CA ASP A 220 3.79 11.07 -14.38
C ASP A 220 2.48 10.55 -15.03
N GLY A 221 2.58 10.06 -16.26
CA GLY A 221 1.48 9.50 -17.04
C GLY A 221 0.88 10.49 -18.03
N VAL A 222 0.09 9.95 -18.94
CA VAL A 222 -0.70 10.72 -19.91
C VAL A 222 -2.15 10.72 -19.46
N GLN A 223 -2.81 11.87 -19.53
CA GLN A 223 -4.23 12.00 -19.19
C GLN A 223 -5.05 10.97 -19.98
N ALA A 224 -5.99 10.28 -19.31
CA ALA A 224 -6.79 9.17 -19.85
C ALA A 224 -6.06 7.87 -20.23
N GLU A 225 -4.74 7.89 -20.45
CA GLU A 225 -3.96 6.68 -20.76
C GLU A 225 -3.23 6.10 -19.53
N GLY A 226 -2.95 6.95 -18.55
CA GLY A 226 -2.25 6.60 -17.31
C GLY A 226 -0.74 6.46 -17.45
N ARG A 227 -0.18 5.59 -16.61
CA ARG A 227 1.24 5.21 -16.52
C ARG A 227 1.43 3.74 -16.87
N ARG A 228 2.69 3.35 -17.02
CA ARG A 228 3.20 2.00 -17.29
C ARG A 228 4.34 1.75 -16.32
N LEU A 229 4.03 1.09 -15.21
CA LEU A 229 5.01 0.68 -14.22
C LEU A 229 5.73 -0.57 -14.70
N SER A 230 7.05 -0.56 -14.65
CA SER A 230 7.85 -1.77 -14.85
C SER A 230 7.70 -2.73 -13.65
N PRO A 231 8.11 -4.00 -13.78
CA PRO A 231 8.13 -4.91 -12.64
C PRO A 231 9.00 -4.38 -11.47
N GLN A 232 10.12 -3.71 -11.80
CA GLN A 232 10.98 -3.10 -10.80
C GLN A 232 10.28 -1.95 -10.06
N ASP A 233 9.56 -1.09 -10.78
CA ASP A 233 8.81 0.02 -10.17
C ASP A 233 7.73 -0.51 -9.21
N VAL A 234 7.05 -1.60 -9.59
CA VAL A 234 6.06 -2.24 -8.72
C VAL A 234 6.71 -2.88 -7.49
N ASP A 235 7.83 -3.58 -7.66
CA ASP A 235 8.56 -4.20 -6.54
C ASP A 235 9.07 -3.14 -5.55
N GLU A 236 9.59 -2.01 -6.04
CA GLU A 236 10.04 -0.88 -5.21
C GLU A 236 8.87 -0.23 -4.49
N SER A 237 7.79 0.08 -5.20
CA SER A 237 6.55 0.59 -4.63
C SER A 237 5.98 -0.32 -3.55
N ASN A 238 6.02 -1.64 -3.74
CA ASN A 238 5.57 -2.62 -2.74
C ASN A 238 6.45 -2.58 -1.48
N LYS A 239 7.78 -2.46 -1.62
CA LYS A 239 8.70 -2.36 -0.48
C LYS A 239 8.42 -1.10 0.34
N GLU A 240 8.25 0.04 -0.31
CA GLU A 240 7.95 1.29 0.37
C GLU A 240 6.59 1.24 1.09
N MET A 241 5.58 0.63 0.47
CA MET A 241 4.26 0.46 1.08
C MET A 241 4.32 -0.44 2.31
N VAL A 242 5.02 -1.58 2.24
CA VAL A 242 5.22 -2.49 3.38
C VAL A 242 6.05 -1.81 4.48
N GLN A 243 7.06 -1.03 4.10
CA GLN A 243 7.85 -0.26 5.07
C GLN A 243 6.99 0.76 5.81
N ALA A 244 6.15 1.54 5.10
CA ALA A 244 5.25 2.51 5.73
C ALA A 244 4.30 1.85 6.73
N ALA A 245 3.75 0.68 6.39
CA ALA A 245 2.93 -0.11 7.30
C ALA A 245 3.73 -0.65 8.50
N GLY A 246 4.98 -1.06 8.30
CA GLY A 246 5.86 -1.49 9.39
C GLY A 246 6.26 -0.35 10.33
N GLU A 247 6.50 0.85 9.79
CA GLU A 247 6.73 2.06 10.58
C GLU A 247 5.52 2.38 11.47
N TYR A 248 4.30 2.28 10.91
CA TYR A 248 3.07 2.44 11.67
C TYR A 248 2.90 1.37 12.76
N ALA A 249 3.15 0.11 12.41
CA ALA A 249 3.04 -1.02 13.35
C ALA A 249 4.13 -1.01 14.45
N GLY A 250 5.22 -0.28 14.25
CA GLY A 250 6.36 -0.20 15.18
C GLY A 250 7.38 -1.34 15.04
N TYR A 251 7.19 -2.26 14.09
CA TYR A 251 8.09 -3.39 13.81
C TYR A 251 8.05 -3.76 12.32
N SER A 252 9.08 -4.46 11.83
CA SER A 252 9.09 -4.92 10.44
C SER A 252 8.00 -5.96 10.18
N LEU A 253 7.13 -5.72 9.20
CA LEU A 253 6.11 -6.68 8.79
C LEU A 253 6.72 -7.77 7.89
N PRO A 254 6.37 -9.06 8.09
CA PRO A 254 6.85 -10.17 7.29
C PRO A 254 6.15 -10.29 5.92
N PHE A 255 5.82 -9.16 5.29
CA PHE A 255 5.18 -9.15 3.97
C PHE A 255 6.26 -9.05 2.88
N PRO A 256 6.39 -10.07 2.01
CA PRO A 256 7.32 -9.96 0.90
C PRO A 256 6.83 -8.90 -0.09
N SER A 257 7.75 -8.15 -0.71
CA SER A 257 7.36 -7.25 -1.82
C SER A 257 6.77 -8.03 -3.00
N THR A 258 7.19 -9.29 -3.15
CA THR A 258 6.87 -10.20 -4.24
C THR A 258 6.91 -11.62 -3.68
N ILE A 259 5.82 -12.38 -3.77
CA ILE A 259 5.74 -13.74 -3.22
C ILE A 259 6.05 -14.82 -4.26
N GLN A 260 5.71 -14.54 -5.53
CA GLN A 260 6.03 -15.31 -6.73
C GLN A 260 5.97 -14.35 -7.93
N THR A 261 6.60 -14.69 -9.05
CA THR A 261 6.74 -13.81 -10.23
C THR A 261 5.42 -13.22 -10.74
N ASP A 262 4.31 -13.93 -10.58
CA ASP A 262 3.01 -13.56 -11.14
C ASP A 262 2.00 -13.01 -10.12
N TYR A 263 2.35 -13.06 -8.83
CA TYR A 263 1.50 -12.56 -7.75
C TYR A 263 1.92 -11.15 -7.37
N ARG A 264 0.94 -10.24 -7.28
CA ARG A 264 1.18 -8.83 -6.98
C ARG A 264 0.48 -8.43 -5.71
N LEU A 265 1.17 -7.67 -4.86
CA LEU A 265 0.55 -7.07 -3.69
C LEU A 265 -0.53 -6.08 -4.13
N THR A 266 -1.78 -6.44 -3.88
CA THR A 266 -2.95 -5.65 -4.31
C THR A 266 -3.51 -4.78 -3.21
N ASP A 267 -3.38 -5.24 -1.97
CA ASP A 267 -3.95 -4.58 -0.81
C ASP A 267 -3.05 -4.79 0.42
N LEU A 268 -2.98 -3.77 1.28
CA LEU A 268 -2.28 -3.77 2.55
C LEU A 268 -3.05 -2.91 3.54
N ASN A 269 -3.74 -3.55 4.48
CA ASN A 269 -4.62 -2.86 5.40
C ASN A 269 -4.81 -3.60 6.73
N PRO A 270 -5.26 -2.90 7.79
CA PRO A 270 -5.83 -3.54 8.96
C PRO A 270 -7.10 -4.29 8.53
N SER A 271 -7.09 -5.61 8.65
CA SER A 271 -8.19 -6.48 8.24
C SER A 271 -9.09 -6.77 9.43
N ILE A 272 -10.37 -7.07 9.17
CA ILE A 272 -11.29 -7.59 10.19
C ILE A 272 -10.83 -8.98 10.70
N GLY A 273 -9.76 -9.53 10.11
CA GLY A 273 -9.29 -10.87 10.35
C GLY A 273 -10.24 -11.88 9.71
N PRO A 274 -9.87 -13.16 9.70
CA PRO A 274 -10.80 -14.20 9.34
C PRO A 274 -11.94 -14.22 10.37
N TRP A 275 -13.17 -14.35 9.88
CA TRP A 275 -14.41 -14.39 10.69
C TRP A 275 -14.41 -15.43 11.82
N TRP A 276 -13.53 -16.43 11.78
CA TRP A 276 -13.37 -17.45 12.82
C TRP A 276 -12.33 -17.09 13.90
N MET A 277 -11.53 -16.04 13.70
CA MET A 277 -10.76 -15.39 14.76
C MET A 277 -11.55 -14.16 15.23
N GLU A 278 -12.59 -14.39 16.03
CA GLU A 278 -13.21 -13.30 16.80
C GLU A 278 -12.22 -12.83 17.87
N THR A 279 -11.27 -11.97 17.50
CA THR A 279 -10.40 -11.32 18.47
C THR A 279 -11.09 -10.07 18.99
N GLN A 280 -11.22 -9.92 20.31
CA GLN A 280 -11.74 -8.68 20.93
C GLN A 280 -10.74 -7.51 20.87
N SER A 281 -9.62 -7.69 20.18
CA SER A 281 -8.47 -6.79 20.14
C SER A 281 -8.32 -6.11 18.78
N GLU A 282 -7.20 -5.38 18.60
CA GLU A 282 -6.87 -4.65 17.37
C GLU A 282 -6.86 -5.57 16.14
N PRO A 283 -7.30 -5.09 14.96
CA PRO A 283 -7.27 -5.87 13.73
C PRO A 283 -5.83 -6.26 13.31
N PRO A 284 -5.60 -7.46 12.78
CA PRO A 284 -4.31 -7.81 12.18
C PRO A 284 -4.01 -6.91 10.98
N MET A 285 -2.73 -6.72 10.69
CA MET A 285 -2.34 -6.21 9.37
C MET A 285 -2.42 -7.37 8.37
N GLN A 286 -3.04 -7.13 7.22
CA GLN A 286 -3.19 -8.10 6.15
C GLN A 286 -2.57 -7.59 4.85
N ALA A 287 -1.78 -8.44 4.19
CA ALA A 287 -1.34 -8.25 2.82
C ALA A 287 -2.07 -9.24 1.90
N THR A 288 -2.67 -8.73 0.81
CA THR A 288 -3.33 -9.56 -0.20
C THR A 288 -2.58 -9.51 -1.51
N TYR A 289 -2.15 -10.66 -2.01
CA TYR A 289 -1.52 -10.83 -3.31
C TYR A 289 -2.47 -11.51 -4.27
N THR A 290 -2.68 -10.97 -5.47
CA THR A 290 -3.51 -11.63 -6.50
C THR A 290 -2.68 -12.04 -7.69
N TYR A 291 -3.12 -13.13 -8.32
CA TYR A 291 -2.53 -13.61 -9.56
C TYR A 291 -2.95 -12.71 -10.72
N SER A 292 -1.98 -12.21 -11.48
CA SER A 292 -2.19 -11.18 -12.52
C SER A 292 -3.18 -11.51 -13.64
N ASN A 293 -3.60 -12.77 -13.80
CA ASN A 293 -4.59 -13.18 -14.80
C ASN A 293 -5.79 -13.99 -14.25
N ARG A 294 -5.86 -14.20 -12.93
CA ARG A 294 -6.98 -14.91 -12.28
C ARG A 294 -7.45 -14.13 -11.07
N GLN A 295 -8.66 -13.57 -11.15
CA GLN A 295 -9.27 -12.80 -10.06
C GLN A 295 -9.52 -13.61 -8.77
N TYR A 296 -9.49 -14.94 -8.84
CA TYR A 296 -9.83 -15.82 -7.71
C TYR A 296 -8.63 -16.46 -7.02
N ALA A 297 -7.43 -16.37 -7.60
CA ALA A 297 -6.22 -16.89 -6.96
C ALA A 297 -5.57 -15.77 -6.15
N ALA A 298 -5.75 -15.83 -4.83
CA ALA A 298 -5.22 -14.86 -3.90
C ALA A 298 -4.41 -15.56 -2.79
N ILE A 299 -3.29 -14.94 -2.43
CA ILE A 299 -2.55 -15.26 -1.22
C ILE A 299 -2.82 -14.15 -0.23
N THR A 300 -3.26 -14.49 0.97
CA THR A 300 -3.40 -13.53 2.07
C THR A 300 -2.41 -13.88 3.15
N ILE A 301 -1.79 -12.85 3.74
CA ILE A 301 -0.92 -12.98 4.90
C ILE A 301 -1.44 -12.03 5.96
N ASP A 302 -1.87 -12.58 7.08
CA ASP A 302 -2.30 -11.84 8.27
C ASP A 302 -1.22 -11.89 9.34
N VAL A 303 -0.96 -10.77 10.02
CA VAL A 303 0.05 -10.65 11.07
C VAL A 303 -0.58 -10.11 12.35
N TYR A 304 -0.50 -10.90 13.40
CA TYR A 304 -1.06 -10.61 14.72
C TYR A 304 0.07 -10.38 15.73
N PRO A 305 0.21 -9.18 16.32
CA PRO A 305 1.09 -8.96 17.47
C PRO A 305 0.58 -9.75 18.68
N VAL A 306 1.39 -10.66 19.22
CA VAL A 306 1.01 -11.51 20.36
C VAL A 306 0.65 -10.69 21.60
N GLN A 307 1.27 -9.52 21.78
CA GLN A 307 0.92 -8.60 22.87
C GLN A 307 -0.53 -8.11 22.82
N ASN A 308 -1.07 -7.94 21.60
CA ASN A 308 -2.46 -7.52 21.35
C ASN A 308 -3.40 -8.73 21.27
N HIS A 309 -2.86 -9.93 21.04
CA HIS A 309 -3.60 -11.19 20.90
C HIS A 309 -3.02 -12.27 21.83
N PRO A 310 -3.14 -12.11 23.17
CA PRO A 310 -2.53 -13.04 24.12
C PRO A 310 -3.14 -14.46 24.05
N ASP A 311 -4.33 -14.60 23.49
CA ASP A 311 -5.00 -15.87 23.18
C ASP A 311 -4.29 -16.65 22.05
N LEU A 312 -3.58 -15.95 21.16
CA LEU A 312 -2.76 -16.55 20.11
C LEU A 312 -1.34 -16.91 20.58
N LYS A 313 -0.98 -16.56 21.82
CA LYS A 313 0.33 -16.88 22.38
C LYS A 313 0.55 -18.39 22.42
N LEU A 314 1.73 -18.81 21.99
CA LEU A 314 2.16 -20.21 22.06
C LEU A 314 2.14 -20.68 23.53
N GLY A 315 1.21 -21.56 23.90
CA GLY A 315 1.06 -22.06 25.28
C GLY A 315 0.44 -23.47 25.34
N GLY A 316 0.97 -24.33 26.22
CA GLY A 316 0.50 -25.72 26.43
C GLY A 316 0.65 -26.62 25.19
N PRO A 317 0.31 -27.93 25.27
CA PRO A 317 0.32 -28.80 24.10
C PRO A 317 -0.76 -28.33 23.11
N LEU A 318 -0.33 -27.65 22.04
CA LEU A 318 -1.19 -27.19 20.93
C LEU A 318 -1.91 -28.36 20.28
N VAL A 319 -1.26 -29.53 20.28
CA VAL A 319 -1.73 -30.80 19.76
C VAL A 319 -1.61 -31.84 20.87
N SER A 320 -2.73 -32.36 21.38
CA SER A 320 -2.72 -33.60 22.16
C SER A 320 -3.15 -34.75 21.25
N ARG A 321 -2.32 -35.78 21.12
CA ARG A 321 -2.67 -36.96 20.33
C ARG A 321 -3.64 -37.81 21.16
N SER A 322 -4.88 -37.95 20.72
CA SER A 322 -5.84 -38.91 21.31
C SER A 322 -5.84 -40.21 20.51
N ASP A 323 -6.27 -41.30 21.13
CA ASP A 323 -6.45 -42.60 20.46
C ASP A 323 -7.51 -42.56 19.35
N SER A 324 -8.30 -41.48 19.27
CA SER A 324 -9.30 -41.19 18.23
C SER A 324 -8.84 -40.17 17.18
N GLY A 325 -7.59 -39.70 17.22
CA GLY A 325 -7.06 -38.66 16.34
C GLY A 325 -6.47 -37.47 17.10
N TYR A 326 -6.03 -36.44 16.39
CA TYR A 326 -5.45 -35.24 17.00
C TYR A 326 -6.53 -34.45 17.77
N LEU A 327 -6.49 -34.44 19.11
CA LEU A 327 -7.20 -33.48 19.95
C LEU A 327 -6.35 -32.21 20.02
N VAL A 328 -6.51 -31.40 18.98
CA VAL A 328 -5.86 -30.10 18.88
C VAL A 328 -6.63 -29.10 19.72
N ASN A 329 -5.94 -28.15 20.36
CA ASN A 329 -6.62 -27.06 21.06
C ASN A 329 -7.57 -26.38 20.04
N GLY A 330 -8.87 -26.59 20.23
CA GLY A 330 -9.83 -26.76 19.13
C GLY A 330 -10.09 -25.54 18.25
N THR A 331 -9.57 -24.38 18.62
CA THR A 331 -9.83 -23.11 17.94
C THR A 331 -8.85 -22.83 16.79
N VAL A 332 -7.54 -22.99 16.97
CA VAL A 332 -6.56 -22.49 15.97
C VAL A 332 -6.31 -23.48 14.83
N VAL A 333 -6.06 -24.75 15.14
CA VAL A 333 -5.84 -25.77 14.10
C VAL A 333 -7.15 -26.26 13.50
N GLY A 334 -8.23 -26.28 14.28
CA GLY A 334 -9.58 -26.53 13.76
C GLY A 334 -9.93 -25.52 12.68
N ALA A 335 -9.55 -24.26 12.86
CA ALA A 335 -9.75 -23.22 11.86
C ALA A 335 -8.79 -23.31 10.66
N LEU A 336 -7.52 -23.66 10.85
CA LEU A 336 -6.60 -23.98 9.72
C LEU A 336 -7.13 -25.14 8.86
N LEU A 337 -7.63 -26.20 9.51
CA LEU A 337 -8.26 -27.32 8.82
C LEU A 337 -9.56 -26.90 8.13
N HIS A 338 -10.23 -25.87 8.63
CA HIS A 338 -11.40 -25.28 7.99
C HIS A 338 -11.03 -24.39 6.79
N LEU A 339 -9.92 -23.64 6.85
CA LEU A 339 -9.35 -22.90 5.72
C LEU A 339 -8.95 -23.83 4.58
N ALA A 340 -8.43 -25.02 4.92
CA ALA A 340 -8.14 -26.05 3.93
C ALA A 340 -9.40 -26.69 3.32
N TYR A 341 -10.63 -26.36 3.76
CA TYR A 341 -11.84 -27.05 3.27
C TYR A 341 -13.20 -26.35 3.40
N PRO A 342 -13.99 -26.48 2.31
CA PRO A 342 -15.13 -27.40 2.31
C PRO A 342 -14.83 -28.62 1.43
N ARG A 343 -14.76 -29.85 1.97
CA ARG A 343 -14.40 -31.03 1.14
C ARG A 343 -15.53 -31.39 0.19
N PRO A 344 -15.37 -31.34 -1.13
CA PRO A 344 -16.14 -32.21 -1.99
C PRO A 344 -15.81 -33.65 -1.61
N GLN A 345 -16.83 -34.51 -1.53
CA GLN A 345 -16.62 -35.94 -1.31
C GLN A 345 -15.64 -36.49 -2.37
N GLY A 346 -14.59 -37.20 -1.92
CA GLY A 346 -13.62 -37.86 -2.78
C GLY A 346 -12.29 -37.12 -3.01
N MET A 347 -12.06 -35.95 -2.42
CA MET A 347 -10.73 -35.35 -2.41
C MET A 347 -9.76 -36.10 -1.48
N PRO A 348 -8.46 -36.18 -1.84
CA PRO A 348 -7.47 -36.85 -1.00
C PRO A 348 -7.24 -36.11 0.33
N GLU A 349 -6.72 -36.83 1.32
CA GLU A 349 -6.44 -36.24 2.64
C GLU A 349 -5.36 -35.16 2.56
N PRO A 350 -5.54 -34.02 3.24
CA PRO A 350 -4.53 -32.98 3.26
C PRO A 350 -3.29 -33.48 4.02
N GLN A 351 -2.12 -33.06 3.55
CA GLN A 351 -0.88 -33.24 4.28
C GLN A 351 -0.78 -32.18 5.37
N ILE A 352 -0.34 -32.59 6.55
CA ILE A 352 -0.07 -31.70 7.68
C ILE A 352 1.41 -31.84 8.02
N ARG A 353 2.11 -30.72 8.12
CA ARG A 353 3.50 -30.66 8.58
C ARG A 353 3.60 -29.64 9.71
N GLU A 354 4.22 -30.03 10.81
CA GLU A 354 4.41 -29.16 11.96
C GLU A 354 5.80 -29.34 12.57
N GLY A 355 6.31 -28.30 13.22
CA GLY A 355 7.56 -28.38 13.97
C GLY A 355 8.29 -27.05 14.10
N THR A 356 9.35 -27.07 14.91
CA THR A 356 10.25 -25.95 15.19
C THR A 356 11.38 -25.81 14.14
N ASN A 357 11.45 -26.73 13.18
CA ASN A 357 12.45 -26.77 12.11
C ASN A 357 11.92 -26.24 10.76
N ILE A 358 10.76 -25.58 10.75
CA ILE A 358 10.14 -25.01 9.55
C ILE A 358 10.43 -23.50 9.52
N ALA A 359 9.73 -22.72 10.35
CA ALA A 359 9.96 -21.28 10.51
C ALA A 359 9.57 -20.83 11.91
N GLY A 360 10.10 -19.69 12.36
CA GLY A 360 9.84 -19.15 13.68
C GLY A 360 10.15 -20.14 14.81
N ASP A 361 9.46 -19.97 15.92
CA ASP A 361 9.46 -20.88 17.07
C ASP A 361 8.73 -22.18 16.76
N PHE A 362 7.61 -22.09 16.04
CA PHE A 362 6.79 -23.22 15.65
C PHE A 362 5.97 -22.85 14.41
N ALA A 363 5.76 -23.82 13.53
CA ALA A 363 4.83 -23.65 12.41
C ALA A 363 3.96 -24.89 12.21
N ILE A 364 2.76 -24.68 11.67
CA ILE A 364 1.82 -25.71 11.22
C ILE A 364 1.42 -25.35 9.79
N LEU A 365 1.60 -26.30 8.88
CA LEU A 365 1.31 -26.17 7.46
C LEU A 365 0.28 -27.21 7.06
N VAL A 366 -0.68 -26.81 6.24
CA VAL A 366 -1.71 -27.68 5.66
C VAL A 366 -1.76 -27.44 4.16
N ALA A 367 -1.59 -28.49 3.37
CA ALA A 367 -1.65 -28.43 1.92
C ALA A 367 -2.28 -29.70 1.34
N PRO A 368 -2.87 -29.67 0.13
CA PRO A 368 -3.34 -30.88 -0.52
C PRO A 368 -2.18 -31.85 -0.82
N SER A 369 -2.45 -33.17 -0.77
CA SER A 369 -1.45 -34.18 -1.14
C SER A 369 -1.17 -34.22 -2.64
N GLU A 370 -2.17 -33.83 -3.44
CA GLU A 370 -2.13 -33.77 -4.90
C GLU A 370 -2.89 -32.52 -5.35
N LEU A 371 -2.34 -31.79 -6.33
CA LEU A 371 -3.05 -30.67 -6.93
C LEU A 371 -4.16 -31.21 -7.83
N GLY A 372 -5.42 -30.96 -7.46
CA GLY A 372 -6.57 -31.29 -8.30
C GLY A 372 -6.57 -30.38 -9.53
N GLY A 373 -6.64 -30.96 -10.74
CA GLY A 373 -6.43 -30.21 -11.99
C GLY A 373 -7.23 -28.91 -12.13
N ASP A 374 -8.49 -28.88 -11.68
CA ASP A 374 -9.40 -27.72 -11.81
C ASP A 374 -10.07 -27.28 -10.50
N SER A 375 -9.82 -27.96 -9.38
CA SER A 375 -10.47 -27.66 -8.10
C SER A 375 -9.55 -26.84 -7.21
N TYR A 376 -9.97 -25.62 -6.84
CA TYR A 376 -9.29 -24.80 -5.83
C TYR A 376 -9.11 -25.60 -4.55
N THR A 377 -7.86 -26.00 -4.29
CA THR A 377 -7.49 -26.72 -3.08
C THR A 377 -6.86 -25.73 -2.11
N GLY A 378 -7.54 -25.48 -1.00
CA GLY A 378 -7.05 -24.57 0.03
C GLY A 378 -5.76 -25.09 0.65
N ALA A 379 -4.81 -24.19 0.88
CA ALA A 379 -3.59 -24.45 1.61
C ALA A 379 -3.31 -23.26 2.54
N GLY A 380 -2.63 -23.51 3.65
CA GLY A 380 -2.36 -22.46 4.61
C GLY A 380 -1.37 -22.85 5.68
N ALA A 381 -0.84 -21.83 6.35
CA ALA A 381 0.13 -22.00 7.41
C ALA A 381 -0.14 -21.04 8.56
N ILE A 382 0.21 -21.46 9.77
CA ILE A 382 0.37 -20.57 10.92
C ILE A 382 1.80 -20.70 11.43
N VAL A 383 2.43 -19.56 11.68
CA VAL A 383 3.81 -19.44 12.15
C VAL A 383 3.85 -18.55 13.37
N TRP A 384 4.43 -19.05 14.46
CA TRP A 384 4.70 -18.28 15.67
C TRP A 384 6.18 -17.92 15.71
N GLY A 385 6.51 -16.69 16.09
CA GLY A 385 7.90 -16.29 16.32
C GLY A 385 8.05 -14.79 16.53
N LYS A 386 9.25 -14.28 16.27
CA LYS A 386 9.56 -12.86 16.28
C LYS A 386 9.43 -12.26 14.88
N SER A 387 9.09 -10.97 14.82
CA SER A 387 9.14 -10.15 13.61
C SER A 387 10.52 -10.25 12.92
N PRO A 388 10.60 -9.98 11.60
CA PRO A 388 11.87 -9.93 10.86
C PRO A 388 12.97 -9.06 11.47
N ASP A 389 12.63 -8.00 12.23
CA ASP A 389 13.61 -7.18 12.97
C ASP A 389 13.84 -7.63 14.42
N GLY A 390 13.12 -8.66 14.88
CA GLY A 390 13.26 -9.27 16.20
C GLY A 390 12.59 -8.52 17.34
N LYS A 391 11.82 -7.46 17.05
CA LYS A 391 11.26 -6.57 18.08
C LYS A 391 9.95 -7.06 18.68
N GLU A 392 9.09 -7.67 17.86
CA GLU A 392 7.72 -8.02 18.25
C GLU A 392 7.50 -9.53 18.21
N ASP A 393 6.77 -10.08 19.19
CA ASP A 393 6.26 -11.46 19.10
C ASP A 393 5.02 -11.45 18.21
N ILE A 394 5.03 -12.25 17.15
CA ILE A 394 3.97 -12.28 16.15
C ILE A 394 3.47 -13.68 15.86
N VAL A 395 2.20 -13.75 15.44
CA VAL A 395 1.63 -14.90 14.75
C VAL A 395 1.34 -14.49 13.32
N VAL A 396 1.82 -15.28 12.37
CA VAL A 396 1.57 -15.07 10.94
C VAL A 396 0.66 -16.16 10.44
N VAL A 397 -0.44 -15.78 9.79
CA VAL A 397 -1.36 -16.70 9.13
C VAL A 397 -1.30 -16.46 7.64
N LEU A 398 -0.98 -17.51 6.88
CA LEU A 398 -0.90 -17.47 5.42
C LEU A 398 -2.02 -18.35 4.87
N ASN A 399 -2.86 -17.80 3.99
CA ASN A 399 -3.85 -18.54 3.22
C ASN A 399 -3.57 -18.43 1.74
N THR A 400 -3.64 -19.54 1.02
CA THR A 400 -3.40 -19.63 -0.42
C THR A 400 -4.22 -20.78 -0.99
N SER A 401 -4.25 -20.91 -2.32
CA SER A 401 -4.77 -22.11 -2.99
C SER A 401 -3.71 -22.72 -3.88
N ASP A 402 -3.87 -23.99 -4.18
CA ASP A 402 -3.18 -24.70 -5.27
C ASP A 402 -1.64 -24.69 -5.16
N VAL A 403 -1.14 -24.72 -3.92
CA VAL A 403 0.29 -24.88 -3.62
C VAL A 403 0.55 -26.23 -2.99
N ARG A 404 1.72 -26.80 -3.31
CA ARG A 404 2.20 -28.03 -2.68
C ARG A 404 2.82 -27.74 -1.31
N MET A 405 2.97 -28.78 -0.50
CA MET A 405 3.55 -28.67 0.86
C MET A 405 4.96 -28.07 0.87
N ASP A 406 5.80 -28.39 -0.12
CA ASP A 406 7.16 -27.86 -0.28
C ASP A 406 7.16 -26.38 -0.70
N GLU A 407 6.27 -25.99 -1.61
CA GLU A 407 6.08 -24.60 -2.01
C GLU A 407 5.57 -23.75 -0.84
N LEU A 408 4.57 -24.26 -0.10
CA LEU A 408 4.04 -23.61 1.10
C LEU A 408 5.12 -23.45 2.19
N ALA A 409 5.97 -24.47 2.39
CA ALA A 409 7.09 -24.37 3.32
C ALA A 409 8.11 -23.31 2.89
N SER A 410 8.45 -23.26 1.60
CA SER A 410 9.35 -22.24 1.06
C SER A 410 8.76 -20.82 1.19
N MET A 411 7.46 -20.65 0.98
CA MET A 411 6.78 -19.37 1.22
C MET A 411 6.90 -18.96 2.68
N VAL A 412 6.54 -19.86 3.61
CA VAL A 412 6.61 -19.63 5.07
C VAL A 412 8.02 -19.26 5.52
N GLU A 413 9.04 -19.96 5.03
CA GLU A 413 10.45 -19.65 5.33
C GLU A 413 10.84 -18.24 4.82
N SER A 414 10.35 -17.85 3.64
CA SER A 414 10.64 -16.53 3.05
C SER A 414 10.07 -15.34 3.82
N LEU A 415 9.08 -15.56 4.70
CA LEU A 415 8.47 -14.51 5.53
C LEU A 415 9.45 -13.94 6.57
N GLY A 416 10.57 -14.63 6.84
CA GLY A 416 11.62 -14.15 7.73
C GLY A 416 11.22 -14.10 9.21
N VAL A 417 10.19 -14.84 9.62
CA VAL A 417 9.77 -14.98 11.02
C VAL A 417 10.88 -15.69 11.80
N ARG A 418 11.41 -15.02 12.83
CA ARG A 418 12.58 -15.46 13.60
C ARG A 418 12.18 -16.27 14.83
N LYS A 419 13.13 -17.02 15.38
CA LYS A 419 12.98 -17.69 16.69
C LYS A 419 13.09 -16.68 17.83
N SER A 420 12.25 -16.83 18.85
CA SER A 420 12.38 -16.21 20.17
C SER A 420 13.51 -16.93 20.90
N GLY A 421 14.69 -16.30 20.93
CA GLY A 421 15.90 -16.90 21.51
C GLY A 421 15.85 -17.17 23.01
#